data_AF-A0A6P7M2T0-F1
#
_entry.id   AF-A0A6P7M2T0-F1
#
_cell.length_a   1.000
_cell.length_b   1.000
_cell.length_c   1.000
_cell.angle_alpha   90.00
_cell.angle_beta   90.00
_cell.angle_gamma   90.00
#
_symmetry.space_group_name_H-M   'P 1'
#
loop_
_entity.id
_entity.type
_entity.pdbx_description
1 polymer ?
#
loop_
_entity_poly.entity_id
_entity_poly.type
_entity_poly.pdbx_seq_one_letter_code
_entity_poly.pdbx_strand_id
1 'polypeptide(L)'
;MALGAALRCLSVNLLPRLPPLSPAAQAGATRLLWRSGCPRTLSSTPKLWTALRFTDKHEWVRVEGDVGTVGISSYAQDALGDVVYCGLPEVGQRLEQMEEFGALESVKAASELYSPLTGEVTEINTELAENPGLVNKACYAAGWLIKMTIEKPEELDGLMDQAAYDRFIKSLEE
;
A
#
# COMPACT_ATOMS: atom_id res chain seq x y z
N MET A 1 -33.08 -40.42 -25.66
CA MET A 1 -33.34 -39.22 -26.49
C MET A 1 -34.83 -38.98 -26.55
N ALA A 2 -35.33 -37.94 -25.89
CA ALA A 2 -36.50 -37.12 -26.27
C ALA A 2 -36.90 -36.28 -25.05
N LEU A 3 -36.43 -35.03 -25.04
CA LEU A 3 -37.00 -33.92 -24.29
C LEU A 3 -38.41 -33.61 -24.83
N GLY A 4 -39.25 -32.94 -24.04
CA GLY A 4 -40.33 -32.14 -24.62
C GLY A 4 -41.45 -31.76 -23.66
N ALA A 5 -41.42 -30.51 -23.20
CA ALA A 5 -42.42 -29.84 -22.36
C ALA A 5 -43.68 -29.39 -23.13
N ALA A 6 -44.79 -29.17 -22.41
CA ALA A 6 -45.85 -28.21 -22.72
C ALA A 6 -46.59 -27.86 -21.41
N LEU A 7 -46.56 -26.61 -20.90
CA LEU A 7 -47.43 -25.46 -21.23
C LEU A 7 -48.94 -25.79 -21.08
N ARG A 8 -49.83 -24.98 -20.49
CA ARG A 8 -49.83 -23.68 -19.80
C ARG A 8 -51.32 -23.41 -19.43
N CYS A 9 -51.57 -22.36 -18.63
CA CYS A 9 -52.80 -21.51 -18.64
C CYS A 9 -54.09 -22.10 -18.01
N LEU A 10 -54.96 -21.37 -17.28
CA LEU A 10 -55.18 -19.97 -16.88
C LEU A 10 -56.08 -20.02 -15.61
N SER A 11 -55.79 -19.27 -14.53
CA SER A 11 -56.49 -18.03 -14.10
C SER A 11 -58.02 -18.18 -13.91
N VAL A 12 -58.65 -17.74 -12.83
CA VAL A 12 -58.96 -16.33 -12.53
C VAL A 12 -59.82 -16.25 -11.23
N ASN A 13 -59.65 -15.16 -10.46
CA ASN A 13 -60.61 -14.53 -9.52
C ASN A 13 -60.75 -15.08 -8.08
N LEU A 14 -60.97 -14.30 -7.01
CA LEU A 14 -61.45 -12.91 -6.85
C LEU A 14 -61.20 -12.45 -5.38
N LEU A 15 -60.41 -11.37 -5.22
CA LEU A 15 -60.42 -10.29 -4.19
C LEU A 15 -60.32 -10.54 -2.64
N PRO A 16 -59.82 -9.53 -1.89
CA PRO A 16 -59.27 -9.65 -0.54
C PRO A 16 -60.24 -9.20 0.57
N ARG A 17 -59.95 -9.55 1.83
CA ARG A 17 -60.59 -8.98 3.01
C ARG A 17 -59.56 -8.40 3.98
N LEU A 18 -59.50 -7.08 4.04
CA LEU A 18 -58.83 -6.33 5.12
C LEU A 18 -59.77 -6.22 6.33
N PRO A 19 -59.26 -6.37 7.56
CA PRO A 19 -59.97 -5.99 8.78
C PRO A 19 -59.74 -4.50 9.16
N PRO A 20 -60.62 -3.92 10.00
CA PRO A 20 -60.79 -2.47 10.14
C PRO A 20 -59.78 -1.79 11.07
N LEU A 21 -59.61 -0.49 10.82
CA LEU A 21 -58.91 0.48 11.67
C LEU A 21 -59.74 0.78 12.92
N SER A 22 -59.08 0.86 14.08
CA SER A 22 -59.64 1.33 15.36
C SER A 22 -58.80 2.48 15.93
N PRO A 23 -59.39 3.28 16.85
CA PRO A 23 -59.13 4.72 16.91
C PRO A 23 -58.06 5.12 17.93
N ALA A 24 -57.65 6.38 17.76
CA ALA A 24 -56.74 7.16 18.59
C ALA A 24 -56.99 7.05 20.10
N ALA A 25 -55.91 6.91 20.87
CA ALA A 25 -55.87 7.19 22.30
C ALA A 25 -54.50 7.80 22.70
N GLN A 26 -54.53 9.13 22.80
CA GLN A 26 -53.97 10.00 23.84
C GLN A 26 -52.55 9.79 24.40
N ALA A 27 -51.81 10.89 24.23
CA ALA A 27 -50.75 11.46 25.06
C ALA A 27 -50.49 10.87 26.45
N GLY A 28 -49.20 10.60 26.71
CA GLY A 28 -48.62 10.44 28.04
C GLY A 28 -47.20 11.00 28.03
N ALA A 29 -46.98 12.03 28.83
CA ALA A 29 -45.71 12.74 29.00
C ALA A 29 -44.66 11.91 29.76
N THR A 30 -43.45 12.48 29.86
CA THR A 30 -42.34 12.18 30.79
C THR A 30 -41.38 11.02 30.46
N ARG A 31 -40.20 11.37 29.95
CA ARG A 31 -38.95 11.52 30.74
C ARG A 31 -37.83 11.96 29.79
N LEU A 32 -37.35 13.18 29.96
CA LEU A 32 -36.09 13.65 29.37
C LEU A 32 -34.94 12.88 30.03
N LEU A 33 -34.52 11.77 29.41
CA LEU A 33 -33.26 11.13 29.75
C LEU A 33 -32.16 11.81 28.95
N TRP A 34 -31.43 12.67 29.66
CA TRP A 34 -30.16 13.25 29.29
C TRP A 34 -29.17 12.15 28.86
N ARG A 35 -29.03 11.91 27.56
CA ARG A 35 -27.92 11.15 26.99
C ARG A 35 -26.70 12.08 26.94
N SER A 36 -25.98 12.15 28.06
CA SER A 36 -24.58 12.61 28.03
C SER A 36 -23.70 11.47 27.53
N GLY A 37 -22.77 11.81 26.65
CA GLY A 37 -21.74 10.91 26.15
C GLY A 37 -21.80 10.71 24.65
N CYS A 38 -21.53 11.77 23.87
CA CYS A 38 -20.83 11.55 22.62
C CYS A 38 -19.41 11.11 22.99
N PRO A 39 -18.99 9.86 22.72
CA PRO A 39 -17.57 9.54 22.76
C PRO A 39 -16.91 10.43 21.70
N ARG A 40 -16.04 11.34 22.13
CA ARG A 40 -15.16 12.07 21.23
C ARG A 40 -14.26 11.03 20.57
N THR A 41 -14.60 10.64 19.35
CA THR A 41 -13.67 9.92 18.48
C THR A 41 -12.52 10.88 18.20
N LEU A 42 -11.33 10.56 18.70
CA LEU A 42 -10.10 11.23 18.32
C LEU A 42 -9.90 10.97 16.83
N SER A 43 -10.16 11.97 16.00
CA SER A 43 -9.77 11.94 14.59
C SER A 43 -8.24 12.02 14.56
N SER A 44 -7.58 10.87 14.41
CA SER A 44 -6.16 10.81 14.10
C SER A 44 -6.00 11.33 12.68
N THR A 45 -5.36 12.48 12.51
CA THR A 45 -5.07 13.03 11.19
C THR A 45 -3.95 12.18 10.57
N PRO A 46 -4.13 11.59 9.38
CA PRO A 46 -3.08 10.80 8.76
C PRO A 46 -1.86 11.69 8.48
N LYS A 47 -0.68 11.25 8.94
CA LYS A 47 0.61 11.89 8.68
C LYS A 47 0.92 11.69 7.19
N LEU A 48 1.05 12.78 6.42
CA LEU A 48 1.31 12.71 4.99
C LEU A 48 2.82 12.64 4.73
N TRP A 49 3.29 11.56 4.11
CA TRP A 49 4.71 11.35 3.78
C TRP A 49 4.95 11.41 2.26
N THR A 50 4.79 12.58 1.64
CA THR A 50 5.01 12.71 0.19
C THR A 50 6.47 12.82 -0.24
N ALA A 51 7.38 13.11 0.71
CA ALA A 51 8.81 13.22 0.45
C ALA A 51 9.53 11.86 0.57
N LEU A 52 10.68 11.74 -0.11
CA LEU A 52 11.55 10.56 -0.01
C LEU A 52 12.05 10.36 1.43
N ARG A 53 12.06 9.10 1.84
CA ARG A 53 12.69 8.61 3.06
C ARG A 53 13.76 7.59 2.69
N PHE A 54 14.83 7.53 3.49
CA PHE A 54 16.02 6.74 3.17
C PHE A 54 16.41 5.81 4.32
N THR A 55 16.94 4.66 3.97
CA THR A 55 17.58 3.70 4.88
C THR A 55 19.08 3.97 4.98
N ASP A 56 19.74 3.38 5.96
CA ASP A 56 21.21 3.32 6.07
C ASP A 56 21.85 2.37 5.03
N LYS A 57 21.03 1.54 4.38
CA LYS A 57 21.38 0.65 3.28
C LYS A 57 21.22 1.28 1.88
N HIS A 58 20.93 2.59 1.85
CA HIS A 58 20.85 3.41 0.64
C HIS A 58 19.64 3.11 -0.28
N GLU A 59 18.61 2.43 0.22
CA GLU A 59 17.28 2.41 -0.39
C GLU A 59 16.49 3.68 -0.03
N TRP A 60 15.52 4.01 -0.89
CA TRP A 60 14.54 5.05 -0.65
C TRP A 60 13.12 4.49 -0.73
N VAL A 61 12.21 5.13 0.00
CA VAL A 61 10.76 4.93 -0.13
C VAL A 61 10.05 6.27 -0.33
N ARG A 62 9.13 6.32 -1.30
CA ARG A 62 8.18 7.42 -1.51
C ARG A 62 6.78 6.92 -1.20
N VAL A 63 6.06 7.59 -0.30
CA VAL A 63 4.73 7.16 0.14
C VAL A 63 3.64 8.00 -0.53
N GLU A 64 2.68 7.32 -1.16
CA GLU A 64 1.53 7.92 -1.81
C GLU A 64 0.26 7.22 -1.31
N GLY A 65 -0.39 7.81 -0.30
CA GLY A 65 -1.47 7.15 0.43
C GLY A 65 -0.92 5.99 1.28
N ASP A 66 -1.41 4.78 1.01
CA ASP A 66 -1.05 3.55 1.73
C ASP A 66 -0.01 2.70 1.00
N VAL A 67 0.57 3.23 -0.10
CA VAL A 67 1.54 2.53 -0.95
C VAL A 67 2.90 3.20 -0.86
N GLY A 68 3.93 2.41 -0.56
CA GLY A 68 5.34 2.79 -0.64
C GLY A 68 5.94 2.33 -1.96
N THR A 69 6.49 3.26 -2.75
CA THR A 69 7.36 2.92 -3.89
C THR A 69 8.80 2.89 -3.41
N VAL A 70 9.54 1.81 -3.70
CA VAL A 70 10.90 1.57 -3.21
C VAL A 70 11.89 1.54 -4.37
N GLY A 71 13.09 2.08 -4.15
CA GLY A 71 14.23 1.96 -5.05
C GLY A 71 15.57 2.21 -4.36
N ILE A 72 16.67 2.29 -5.12
CA ILE A 72 17.99 2.64 -4.56
C ILE A 72 18.37 4.08 -4.88
N SER A 73 19.19 4.69 -4.03
CA SER A 73 19.65 6.07 -4.19
C SER A 73 20.67 6.25 -5.32
N SER A 74 20.92 7.50 -5.72
CA SER A 74 22.00 7.84 -6.66
C SER A 74 23.37 7.34 -6.17
N TYR A 75 23.64 7.50 -4.86
CA TYR A 75 24.89 7.04 -4.25
C TYR A 75 25.08 5.52 -4.41
N ALA A 76 24.02 4.75 -4.17
CA ALA A 76 24.07 3.29 -4.30
C ALA A 76 24.34 2.84 -5.74
N GLN A 77 23.64 3.43 -6.72
CA GLN A 77 23.83 3.03 -8.12
C GLN A 77 25.21 3.44 -8.65
N ASP A 78 25.78 4.56 -8.18
CA ASP A 78 27.14 4.98 -8.54
C ASP A 78 28.18 4.00 -7.97
N ALA A 79 27.98 3.54 -6.73
CA ALA A 79 28.83 2.56 -6.07
C ALA A 79 28.77 1.17 -6.76
N LEU A 80 27.59 0.74 -7.20
CA LEU A 80 27.41 -0.49 -7.97
C LEU A 80 28.03 -0.39 -9.37
N GLY A 81 27.93 0.77 -10.02
CA GLY A 81 28.21 0.94 -11.44
C GLY A 81 27.08 0.40 -12.33
N ASP A 82 27.39 0.08 -13.58
CA ASP A 82 26.39 -0.31 -14.58
C ASP A 82 25.66 -1.60 -14.18
N VAL A 83 24.38 -1.47 -13.82
CA VAL A 83 23.53 -2.58 -13.41
C VAL A 83 23.17 -3.43 -14.63
N VAL A 84 23.40 -4.74 -14.51
CA VAL A 84 23.16 -5.72 -15.57
C VAL A 84 22.06 -6.71 -15.23
N TYR A 85 21.69 -6.82 -13.95
CA TYR A 85 20.63 -7.71 -13.50
C TYR A 85 19.91 -7.17 -12.25
N CYS A 86 18.60 -7.39 -12.19
CA CYS A 86 17.73 -7.04 -11.07
C CYS A 86 16.94 -8.28 -10.62
N GLY A 87 17.29 -8.86 -9.48
CA GLY A 87 16.52 -9.89 -8.81
C GLY A 87 15.45 -9.25 -7.92
N LEU A 88 14.18 -9.33 -8.35
CA LEU A 88 13.03 -8.76 -7.65
C LEU A 88 12.11 -9.87 -7.09
N PRO A 89 11.34 -9.58 -6.03
CA PRO A 89 10.48 -10.56 -5.37
C PRO A 89 9.22 -10.82 -6.19
N GLU A 90 8.39 -11.77 -5.75
CA GLU A 90 7.07 -11.99 -6.35
C GLU A 90 6.03 -11.02 -5.79
N VAL A 91 5.08 -10.60 -6.64
CA VAL A 91 3.91 -9.86 -6.17
C VAL A 91 3.09 -10.74 -5.21
N GLY A 92 2.71 -10.17 -4.07
CA GLY A 92 2.04 -10.87 -2.96
C GLY A 92 2.99 -11.39 -1.89
N GLN A 93 4.31 -11.28 -2.08
CA GLN A 93 5.27 -11.60 -1.03
C GLN A 93 5.12 -10.62 0.14
N ARG A 94 5.08 -11.15 1.36
CA ARG A 94 5.16 -10.35 2.59
C ARG A 94 6.61 -10.15 2.98
N LEU A 95 6.93 -8.93 3.39
CA LEU A 95 8.25 -8.50 3.81
C LEU A 95 8.15 -7.82 5.17
N GLU A 96 9.09 -8.12 6.06
CA GLU A 96 9.35 -7.35 7.28
C GLU A 96 10.36 -6.23 7.00
N GLN A 97 10.36 -5.18 7.83
CA GLN A 97 11.40 -4.15 7.74
C GLN A 97 12.79 -4.78 7.93
N MET A 98 13.74 -4.38 7.08
CA MET A 98 15.09 -4.94 6.95
C MET A 98 15.16 -6.41 6.50
N GLU A 99 14.06 -7.00 6.02
CA GLU A 99 14.10 -8.28 5.35
C GLU A 99 14.68 -8.14 3.93
N GLU A 100 15.53 -9.09 3.54
CA GLU A 100 16.06 -9.17 2.18
C GLU A 100 14.93 -9.57 1.21
N PHE A 101 14.76 -8.80 0.13
CA PHE A 101 13.72 -9.07 -0.87
C PHE A 101 14.26 -9.32 -2.27
N GLY A 102 15.55 -9.09 -2.50
CA GLY A 102 16.14 -9.16 -3.82
C GLY A 102 17.61 -8.75 -3.85
N ALA A 103 18.15 -8.60 -5.06
CA ALA A 103 19.52 -8.19 -5.27
C ALA A 103 19.69 -7.43 -6.60
N LEU A 104 20.67 -6.52 -6.65
CA LEU A 104 21.14 -5.89 -7.87
C LEU A 104 22.55 -6.37 -8.18
N GLU A 105 22.81 -6.72 -9.44
CA GLU A 105 24.14 -7.12 -9.89
C GLU A 105 24.64 -6.19 -11.00
N SER A 106 25.92 -5.87 -10.90
CA SER A 106 26.69 -5.15 -11.91
C SER A 106 27.90 -5.98 -12.34
N VAL A 107 28.68 -5.48 -13.29
CA VAL A 107 29.96 -6.09 -13.67
C VAL A 107 31.03 -5.95 -12.57
N LYS A 108 30.78 -5.08 -11.58
CA LYS A 108 31.75 -4.74 -10.52
C LYS A 108 31.40 -5.33 -9.16
N ALA A 109 30.11 -5.45 -8.85
CA ALA A 109 29.61 -5.79 -7.52
C ALA A 109 28.21 -6.40 -7.60
N ALA A 110 27.80 -7.01 -6.50
CA ALA A 110 26.41 -7.35 -6.23
C ALA A 110 26.03 -6.73 -4.87
N SER A 111 24.78 -6.30 -4.73
CA SER A 111 24.24 -5.81 -3.47
C SER A 111 22.88 -6.44 -3.22
N GLU A 112 22.69 -6.97 -2.01
CA GLU A 112 21.36 -7.34 -1.53
C GLU A 112 20.49 -6.08 -1.34
N LEU A 113 19.18 -6.27 -1.44
CA LEU A 113 18.16 -5.23 -1.27
C LEU A 113 17.31 -5.53 -0.03
N TYR A 114 17.16 -4.53 0.83
CA TYR A 114 16.42 -4.67 2.08
C TYR A 114 15.14 -3.84 2.09
N SER A 115 14.07 -4.42 2.61
CA SER A 115 12.78 -3.73 2.65
C SER A 115 12.81 -2.57 3.66
N PRO A 116 12.46 -1.34 3.28
CA PRO A 116 12.45 -0.22 4.20
C PRO A 116 11.31 -0.30 5.22
N LEU A 117 10.27 -1.08 4.94
CA LEU A 117 9.02 -1.15 5.71
C LEU A 117 8.49 -2.60 5.76
N THR A 118 7.63 -2.87 6.73
CA THR A 118 6.81 -4.08 6.80
C THR A 118 5.58 -3.92 5.91
N GLY A 119 5.32 -4.90 5.03
CA GLY A 119 4.13 -4.93 4.18
C GLY A 119 4.12 -6.03 3.12
N GLU A 120 3.27 -5.88 2.11
CA GLU A 120 3.08 -6.84 1.02
C GLU A 120 3.43 -6.20 -0.33
N VAL A 121 4.22 -6.88 -1.15
CA VAL A 121 4.60 -6.42 -2.49
C VAL A 121 3.37 -6.38 -3.38
N THR A 122 3.01 -5.21 -3.88
CA THR A 122 1.83 -5.02 -4.76
C THR A 122 2.20 -4.95 -6.24
N GLU A 123 3.42 -4.52 -6.55
CA GLU A 123 3.89 -4.32 -7.92
C GLU A 123 5.41 -4.45 -7.98
N ILE A 124 5.93 -4.96 -9.10
CA ILE A 124 7.37 -4.97 -9.40
C ILE A 124 7.61 -4.26 -10.74
N ASN A 125 8.79 -3.66 -10.90
CA ASN A 125 9.15 -3.00 -12.15
C ASN A 125 9.62 -4.02 -13.20
N THR A 126 8.69 -4.52 -14.00
CA THR A 126 8.97 -5.51 -15.04
C THR A 126 9.87 -4.99 -16.17
N GLU A 127 9.99 -3.66 -16.34
CA GLU A 127 10.85 -3.07 -17.36
C GLU A 127 12.34 -3.33 -17.10
N LEU A 128 12.71 -3.57 -15.83
CA LEU A 128 14.10 -3.83 -15.43
C LEU A 128 14.65 -5.17 -15.94
N ALA A 129 13.79 -6.10 -16.33
CA ALA A 129 14.21 -7.36 -16.95
C ALA A 129 14.87 -7.14 -18.32
N GLU A 130 14.40 -6.14 -19.08
CA GLU A 130 14.95 -5.79 -20.39
C GLU A 130 15.90 -4.59 -20.31
N ASN A 131 15.67 -3.68 -19.36
CA ASN A 131 16.39 -2.41 -19.24
C ASN A 131 16.91 -2.17 -17.81
N PRO A 132 17.82 -3.02 -17.27
CA PRO A 132 18.33 -2.88 -15.90
C PRO A 132 19.05 -1.54 -15.66
N GLY A 133 19.65 -0.95 -16.70
CA GLY A 133 20.30 0.36 -16.64
C GLY A 133 19.36 1.55 -16.35
N LEU A 134 18.03 1.34 -16.29
CA LEU A 134 17.11 2.35 -15.73
C LEU A 134 17.42 2.66 -14.27
N VAL A 135 17.94 1.70 -13.51
CA VAL A 135 18.42 1.91 -12.14
C VAL A 135 19.50 2.98 -12.11
N ASN A 136 20.46 2.96 -13.05
CA ASN A 136 21.50 3.98 -13.13
C ASN A 136 20.98 5.33 -13.65
N LYS A 137 20.14 5.31 -14.68
CA LYS A 137 19.73 6.53 -15.40
C LYS A 137 18.61 7.32 -14.71
N ALA A 138 17.78 6.65 -13.92
CA ALA A 138 16.53 7.19 -13.41
C ALA A 138 16.14 6.59 -12.05
N CYS A 139 17.09 6.41 -11.13
CA CYS A 139 16.91 5.73 -9.84
C CYS A 139 15.73 6.22 -8.97
N TYR A 140 15.34 7.50 -9.07
CA TYR A 140 14.20 8.09 -8.34
C TYR A 140 12.88 8.19 -9.15
N ALA A 141 12.92 7.76 -10.42
CA ALA A 141 11.84 7.84 -11.37
C ALA A 141 11.57 6.46 -12.00
N ALA A 142 11.99 6.22 -13.24
CA ALA A 142 11.72 4.96 -13.95
C ALA A 142 12.51 3.75 -13.41
N GLY A 143 13.52 3.96 -12.58
CA GLY A 143 14.35 2.93 -11.94
C GLY A 143 13.84 2.46 -10.57
N TRP A 144 12.57 2.66 -10.25
CA TRP A 144 11.95 2.08 -9.04
C TRP A 144 11.96 0.54 -9.13
N LEU A 145 11.98 -0.14 -7.98
CA LEU A 145 12.14 -1.59 -7.91
C LEU A 145 10.82 -2.30 -7.62
N ILE A 146 10.19 -1.94 -6.51
CA ILE A 146 8.92 -2.52 -6.06
C ILE A 146 7.96 -1.43 -5.56
N LYS A 147 6.68 -1.76 -5.51
CA LYS A 147 5.69 -1.07 -4.69
C LYS A 147 5.15 -2.04 -3.66
N MET A 148 4.85 -1.55 -2.46
CA MET A 148 4.33 -2.35 -1.38
C MET A 148 3.29 -1.60 -0.55
N THR A 149 2.42 -2.35 0.12
CA THR A 149 1.58 -1.80 1.19
C THR A 149 2.43 -1.42 2.41
N ILE A 150 1.88 -0.59 3.29
CA ILE A 150 2.53 -0.19 4.53
C ILE A 150 1.69 -0.70 5.70
N GLU A 151 2.15 -1.73 6.39
CA GLU A 151 1.43 -2.31 7.53
C GLU A 151 1.73 -1.61 8.86
N LYS A 152 2.94 -1.06 9.01
CA LYS A 152 3.40 -0.36 10.22
C LYS A 152 3.89 1.05 9.89
N PRO A 153 2.99 2.04 9.76
CA PRO A 153 3.37 3.39 9.34
C PRO A 153 4.37 4.10 10.27
N GLU A 154 4.46 3.68 11.53
CA GLU A 154 5.45 4.16 12.50
C GLU A 154 6.90 3.87 12.10
N GLU A 155 7.15 2.86 11.27
CA GLU A 155 8.50 2.52 10.79
C GLU A 155 9.11 3.64 9.94
N LEU A 156 8.28 4.48 9.29
CA LEU A 156 8.72 5.66 8.54
C LEU A 156 9.42 6.71 9.43
N ASP A 157 9.16 6.71 10.73
CA ASP A 157 9.78 7.65 11.67
C ASP A 157 11.22 7.26 11.99
N GLY A 158 11.60 6.00 11.75
CA GLY A 158 12.98 5.53 11.84
C GLY A 158 13.82 5.85 10.59
N LEU A 159 13.18 6.24 9.49
CA LEU A 159 13.87 6.52 8.23
C LEU A 159 14.38 7.96 8.15
N MET A 160 15.53 8.12 7.48
CA MET A 160 16.14 9.41 7.24
C MET A 160 15.31 10.24 6.26
N ASP A 161 15.18 11.54 6.52
CA ASP A 161 14.82 12.48 5.47
C ASP A 161 16.02 12.80 4.56
N GLN A 162 15.79 13.53 3.48
CA GLN A 162 16.84 13.90 2.54
C GLN A 162 18.04 14.59 3.23
N ALA A 163 17.77 15.55 4.12
CA ALA A 163 18.85 16.31 4.76
C ALA A 163 19.68 15.43 5.71
N ALA A 164 19.06 14.47 6.40
CA ALA A 164 19.75 13.48 7.22
C ALA A 164 20.56 12.51 6.35
N TYR A 165 20.01 12.06 5.23
CA TYR A 165 20.70 11.16 4.30
C TYR A 165 21.92 11.82 3.64
N ASP A 166 21.82 13.10 3.25
CA ASP A 166 22.95 13.85 2.69
C ASP A 166 24.10 13.97 3.70
N ARG A 167 23.77 14.20 4.99
CA ARG A 167 24.78 14.21 6.07
C ARG A 167 25.39 12.83 6.29
N PHE A 168 24.57 11.78 6.22
CA PHE A 168 25.02 10.41 6.35
C PHE A 168 26.03 10.05 5.24
N ILE A 169 25.69 10.29 3.97
CA ILE A 169 26.62 10.04 2.85
C ILE A 169 27.91 10.83 3.03
N LYS A 170 27.82 12.12 3.34
CA LYS A 170 29.01 12.95 3.54
C LYS A 170 29.94 12.38 4.62
N SER A 171 29.38 11.82 5.69
CA SER A 171 30.18 11.20 6.76
C SER A 171 30.86 9.88 6.36
N LEU A 172 30.46 9.25 5.25
CA LEU A 172 31.12 8.06 4.71
C LEU A 172 32.32 8.38 3.82
N GLU A 173 32.40 9.62 3.32
CA GLU A 173 33.48 10.10 2.44
C GLU A 173 34.66 10.73 3.20
N GLU A 174 34.48 11.02 4.48
CA GLU A 174 35.47 11.61 5.40
C GLU A 174 36.29 10.55 6.15
#